data_AF-F7XBE3-F1
#
_entry.id   AF-F7XBE3-F1
#
_cell.length_a   1.000
_cell.length_b   1.000
_cell.length_c   1.000
_cell.angle_alpha   90.00
_cell.angle_beta   90.00
_cell.angle_gamma   90.00
#
_symmetry.space_group_name_H-M   'P 1'
#
loop_
_entity.id
_entity.type
_entity.pdbx_description
1 polymer ?
#
loop_
_entity_poly.entity_id
_entity_poly.type
_entity_poly.pdbx_seq_one_letter_code
_entity_poly.pdbx_strand_id
1 'polypeptide(L)' 'MKVRHALVNEFAGFERKLRAIARQDENAQRLMTTPSVGVLVALTFVAAVDAPERFRSSRAVGPHFGLTQRLENLIQVQQ' A
#
# COMPACT_ATOMS: atom_id res chain seq x y z
N MET A 1 28.18 -15.68 -12.97
CA MET A 1 26.74 -16.01 -12.79
C MET A 1 26.29 -16.31 -11.35
N LYS A 2 27.15 -16.33 -10.32
CA LYS A 2 26.76 -16.71 -8.94
C LYS A 2 25.95 -15.64 -8.17
N VAL A 3 26.30 -14.36 -8.30
CA VAL A 3 25.65 -13.25 -7.57
C VAL A 3 24.17 -13.09 -7.94
N ARG A 4 23.84 -13.11 -9.24
CA ARG A 4 22.45 -13.03 -9.71
C ARG A 4 21.57 -14.12 -9.11
N HIS A 5 22.06 -15.37 -9.10
CA HIS A 5 21.30 -16.50 -8.55
C HIS A 5 21.08 -16.36 -7.03
N ALA A 6 22.09 -15.90 -6.29
CA ALA A 6 21.95 -15.65 -4.86
C ALA A 6 20.86 -14.60 -4.57
N LEU A 7 20.88 -13.47 -5.29
CA LEU A 7 19.87 -12.42 -5.12
C LEU A 7 18.46 -12.89 -5.48
N VAL A 8 18.29 -13.66 -6.56
CA VAL A 8 16.99 -14.23 -6.94
C VAL A 8 16.47 -15.19 -5.88
N ASN A 9 17.34 -16.02 -5.29
CA ASN A 9 16.95 -16.96 -4.24
C ASN A 9 16.51 -16.24 -2.95
N GLU A 10 17.27 -15.22 -2.52
CA GLU A 10 16.92 -14.40 -1.36
C GLU A 10 15.60 -13.64 -1.60
N PHE A 11 15.44 -13.05 -2.79
CA PHE A 11 14.20 -12.36 -3.15
C PHE A 11 13.00 -13.31 -3.13
N ALA A 12 13.14 -14.52 -3.69
CA ALA A 12 12.07 -15.52 -3.64
C ALA A 12 11.75 -15.95 -2.18
N GLY A 13 12.76 -16.04 -1.32
CA GLY A 13 12.59 -16.28 0.12
C GLY A 13 11.80 -15.17 0.81
N PHE A 14 12.14 -13.92 0.50
CA PHE A 14 11.45 -12.74 0.99
C PHE A 14 9.99 -12.68 0.51
N GLU A 15 9.74 -12.91 -0.78
CA GLU A 15 8.38 -12.96 -1.32
C GLU A 15 7.51 -14.02 -0.64
N ARG A 16 8.07 -15.21 -0.36
CA ARG A 16 7.33 -16.27 0.36
C ARG A 16 6.90 -15.82 1.75
N LYS A 17 7.78 -15.12 2.48
CA LYS A 17 7.47 -14.57 3.81
C LYS A 17 6.37 -13.51 3.73
N LEU A 18 6.48 -12.56 2.79
CA LEU A 18 5.44 -11.55 2.59
C LEU A 18 4.09 -12.16 2.24
N ARG A 19 4.05 -13.18 1.37
CA ARG A 19 2.80 -13.90 1.03
C ARG A 19 2.20 -14.58 2.26
N ALA A 20 3.02 -15.15 3.14
CA ALA A 20 2.54 -15.77 4.37
C ALA A 20 1.92 -14.75 5.33
N ILE A 21 2.53 -13.57 5.47
CA ILE A 21 1.99 -12.46 6.26
C ILE A 21 0.66 -11.96 5.66
N ALA A 22 0.63 -11.67 4.37
CA ALA A 22 -0.57 -11.14 3.72
C ALA A 22 -1.75 -12.12 3.76
N ARG A 23 -1.51 -13.44 3.80
CA ARG A 23 -2.57 -14.45 3.98
C ARG A 23 -3.21 -14.43 5.37
N GLN A 24 -2.57 -13.83 6.36
CA GLN A 24 -3.07 -13.72 7.74
C GLN A 24 -3.63 -12.33 8.05
N ASP A 25 -3.45 -11.37 7.14
CA ASP A 25 -3.89 -9.99 7.31
C ASP A 25 -5.13 -9.72 6.46
N GLU A 26 -6.27 -9.45 7.10
CA GLU A 26 -7.54 -9.20 6.40
C GLU A 26 -7.52 -7.89 5.60
N ASN A 27 -6.82 -6.85 6.07
CA ASN A 27 -6.73 -5.58 5.36
C ASN A 27 -5.91 -5.75 4.08
N ALA A 28 -4.79 -6.48 4.15
CA ALA A 28 -3.98 -6.81 3.00
C ALA A 28 -4.77 -7.65 1.98
N GLN A 29 -5.55 -8.64 2.44
CA GLN A 29 -6.43 -9.42 1.57
C GLN A 29 -7.47 -8.56 0.86
N ARG A 30 -8.14 -7.67 1.60
CA ARG A 30 -9.11 -6.72 1.03
C ARG A 30 -8.45 -5.82 -0.02
N LEU A 31 -7.28 -5.25 0.26
CA LEU A 31 -6.56 -4.40 -0.67
C LEU A 31 -6.21 -5.14 -1.97
N MET A 32 -5.77 -6.40 -1.88
CA MET A 32 -5.41 -7.22 -3.04
C MET A 32 -6.60 -7.65 -3.92
N THR A 33 -7.85 -7.39 -3.52
CA THR A 33 -9.02 -7.53 -4.42
C THR A 33 -9.05 -6.44 -5.49
N THR A 34 -8.35 -5.33 -5.26
CA THR A 34 -8.23 -4.24 -6.22
C THR A 34 -7.29 -4.65 -7.36
N PRO A 35 -7.67 -4.45 -8.64
CA PRO A 35 -6.78 -4.74 -9.75
C PRO A 35 -5.41 -4.08 -9.58
N SER A 36 -4.34 -4.83 -9.84
CA SER A 36 -2.93 -4.40 -9.73
C SER A 36 -2.36 -4.25 -8.32
N VAL A 37 -3.15 -4.42 -7.25
CA VAL A 37 -2.63 -4.39 -5.88
C VAL A 37 -2.09 -5.76 -5.49
N GLY A 38 -0.77 -5.89 -5.47
CA GLY A 38 -0.07 -7.10 -5.03
C GLY A 38 0.32 -7.08 -3.54
N VAL A 39 0.87 -8.19 -3.05
CA VAL A 39 1.27 -8.41 -1.65
C VAL A 39 2.14 -7.28 -1.09
N LEU A 40 3.20 -6.88 -1.82
CA LEU A 40 4.11 -5.84 -1.34
C LEU A 40 3.39 -4.50 -1.17
N VAL A 41 2.58 -4.11 -2.16
CA VAL A 41 1.82 -2.85 -2.13
C VAL A 41 0.79 -2.86 -1.01
N ALA A 42 0.04 -3.96 -0.86
CA ALA A 42 -0.95 -4.12 0.18
C ALA A 42 -0.33 -4.04 1.58
N LEU A 43 0.71 -4.81 1.87
CA LEU A 43 1.38 -4.80 3.18
C LEU A 43 2.08 -3.47 3.46
N THR A 44 2.65 -2.83 2.44
CA THR A 44 3.24 -1.49 2.60
C THR A 44 2.17 -0.48 2.98
N PHE A 45 1.00 -0.54 2.35
CA PHE A 45 -0.11 0.36 2.66
C PHE A 45 -0.65 0.11 4.08
N VAL A 46 -0.87 -1.16 4.45
CA VAL A 46 -1.30 -1.53 5.81
C VAL A 46 -0.30 -1.01 6.84
N ALA A 47 1.00 -1.25 6.65
CA ALA A 47 2.04 -0.80 7.56
C ALA A 47 2.16 0.73 7.65
N ALA A 48 1.92 1.44 6.54
CA ALA A 48 2.01 2.89 6.51
C ALA A 48 0.78 3.59 7.11
N VAL A 49 -0.40 2.96 7.02
CA VAL A 49 -1.64 3.47 7.63
C VAL A 49 -1.72 3.09 9.10
N ASP A 50 -1.46 1.83 9.45
CA ASP A 50 -1.42 1.15 10.77
C ASP A 50 -2.64 1.38 11.68
N ALA A 51 -2.98 2.63 11.97
CA ALA A 51 -4.12 3.09 12.76
C ALA A 51 -5.10 3.90 11.87
N PRO A 52 -5.97 3.24 11.09
CA PRO A 52 -6.86 3.88 10.12
C PRO A 52 -7.82 4.90 10.75
N GLU A 53 -8.19 4.72 12.01
CA GLU A 53 -9.03 5.62 12.80
C GLU A 53 -8.43 7.03 12.98
N ARG A 54 -7.12 7.19 12.76
CA ARG A 54 -6.46 8.51 12.78
C ARG A 54 -6.84 9.38 11.59
N PHE A 55 -7.40 8.80 10.53
CA PHE A 55 -7.79 9.50 9.32
C PHE A 55 -9.30 9.77 9.32
N ARG A 56 -9.69 11.05 9.33
CA ARG A 56 -11.11 11.46 9.28
C ARG A 56 -11.83 11.04 7.99
N SER A 57 -11.08 10.75 6.92
CA SER A 57 -11.59 10.24 5.65
C SER A 57 -10.45 9.62 4.84
N SER A 58 -10.76 8.76 3.87
CA SER A 58 -9.76 8.19 2.94
C SER A 58 -9.01 9.28 2.14
N ARG A 59 -9.64 10.45 1.94
CA ARG A 59 -8.99 11.59 1.27
C ARG A 59 -7.76 12.07 2.06
N ALA A 60 -7.83 12.05 3.39
CA ALA A 60 -6.74 12.49 4.27
C ALA A 60 -5.52 11.55 4.25
N VAL A 61 -5.65 10.34 3.71
CA VAL A 61 -4.55 9.38 3.59
C VAL A 61 -3.52 9.84 2.57
N GLY A 62 -3.93 10.45 1.45
CA GLY A 62 -3.01 10.91 0.39
C GLY A 62 -1.86 11.80 0.89
N PRO A 63 -2.16 12.89 1.63
CA PRO A 63 -1.13 13.76 2.22
C PRO A 63 -0.15 13.04 3.16
N HIS A 64 -0.57 11.99 3.86
CA HIS A 64 0.31 11.18 4.72
C HIS A 64 1.38 10.42 3.92
N PHE A 65 1.08 10.09 2.66
CA PHE A 65 2.03 9.53 1.70
C PHE A 65 2.79 10.62 0.89
N GLY A 66 2.71 11.88 1.28
CA GLY A 66 3.36 12.99 0.56
C GLY A 66 2.66 13.36 -0.76
N LEU A 67 1.44 12.88 -0.99
CA LEU A 67 0.67 13.21 -2.19
C LEU A 67 -0.10 14.51 -1.97
N THR A 68 0.12 15.50 -2.83
CA THR A 68 -0.66 16.73 -2.84
C THR A 68 -2.04 16.45 -3.45
N GLN A 69 -3.10 16.78 -2.73
CA GLN A 69 -4.46 16.65 -3.26
C GLN A 69 -4.70 17.66 -4.39
N ARG A 70 -5.29 17.22 -5.50
CA ARG A 70 -5.96 18.16 -6.41
C ARG A 70 -7.23 18.68 -5.73
N LEU A 71 -7.27 19.99 -5.50
CA LEU A 71 -8.44 20.69 -5.00
C LEU A 71 -9.37 20.98 -6.19
N GLU A 72 -10.14 19.99 -6.63
CA GLU A 72 -11.05 20.15 -7.78
C GLU A 72 -12.23 21.12 -7.48
N ASN A 73 -12.45 21.50 -6.22
CA ASN A 73 -13.58 22.32 -5.79
C ASN A 73 -13.28 23.82 -5.60
N LEU A 74 -12.11 24.31 -6.05
CA LEU A 74 -11.74 25.73 -5.85
C LEU A 74 -12.35 26.71 -6.88
N ILE A 75 -13.21 26.24 -7.80
CA ILE A 75 -13.84 27.07 -8.85
C ILE A 75 -15.33 27.38 -8.54
N GLN A 76 -15.82 27.13 -7.32
CA GLN A 76 -17.25 27.32 -6.98
C GLN A 76 -17.51 28.26 -5.78
N VAL A 77 -16.52 29.03 -5.32
CA VAL A 77 -16.69 29.96 -4.18
C VAL A 77 -16.75 31.44 -4.63
N GLN A 78 -17.08 31.70 -5.90
CA GLN A 78 -17.25 33.07 -6.44
C GLN A 78 -18.53 33.20 -7.30
N GLN A 79 -19.68 32.74 -6.79
CA GLN A 79 -21.01 33.13 -7.28
C GLN A 79 -21.92 33.36 -6.08
#